data_AF-A0A9P5XI43-F1
#
_entry.id   AF-A0A9P5XI43-F1
#
_cell.length_a   1.000
_cell.length_b   1.000
_cell.length_c   1.000
_cell.angle_alpha   90.00
_cell.angle_beta   90.00
_cell.angle_gamma   90.00
#
_symmetry.space_group_name_H-M   'P 1'
#
loop_
_entity.id
_entity.type
_entity.pdbx_description
1 polymer ?
#
loop_
_entity_poly.entity_id
_entity_poly.type
_entity_poly.pdbx_seq_one_letter_code
_entity_poly.pdbx_strand_id
1 'polypeptide(L)'
;MNSVSSVWKKRQTTRQSQQAERKLDPRLSQWSSPAVPNGGWCSSNFLLGAGMVLIQRSTLKIVVIHESSREYWFLPRGRKDLGETLEAAALREAYEESGYHVEFMPVYNPSRAPAPPTKEKMYEEPNTEPIYVTMTAWKENGLRRMQAPDVNLGYEYLTSWYIGQIEDDAIPEKGTGMADEENYVSHLLTYEEAMKRLWDSERDVVSYAWAVFLRTLEIEKALAEEVKREERNQGATKYQVGCILFSSWKTQIRMSSERTTVTITGSMKLIQRL
;
A
#
# COMPACT_ATOMS: atom_id res chain seq x y z
N MET A 1 -48.78 -3.03 11.50
CA MET A 1 -47.51 -2.46 12.00
C MET A 1 -46.93 -3.45 13.00
N ASN A 2 -46.11 -4.39 12.51
CA ASN A 2 -45.52 -5.44 13.32
C ASN A 2 -44.10 -5.06 13.71
N SER A 3 -43.87 -5.07 15.01
CA SER A 3 -42.70 -4.59 15.74
C SER A 3 -41.42 -5.36 15.41
N VAL A 4 -40.32 -4.62 15.31
CA VAL A 4 -38.93 -5.05 15.02
C VAL A 4 -38.34 -5.96 16.12
N SER A 5 -39.13 -6.38 17.12
CA SER A 5 -38.62 -7.07 18.32
C SER A 5 -38.51 -8.61 18.24
N SER A 6 -38.81 -9.25 17.11
CA SER A 6 -38.82 -10.74 17.02
C SER A 6 -37.51 -11.36 16.55
N VAL A 7 -36.50 -10.58 16.15
CA VAL A 7 -35.23 -11.10 15.57
C VAL A 7 -34.17 -11.42 16.64
N TRP A 8 -34.36 -10.99 17.90
CA TRP A 8 -33.31 -11.03 18.93
C TRP A 8 -33.40 -12.20 19.94
N LYS A 9 -34.30 -13.18 19.75
CA LYS A 9 -34.57 -14.20 20.79
C LYS A 9 -34.29 -15.67 20.46
N LYS A 10 -33.49 -16.00 19.44
CA LYS A 10 -33.06 -17.39 19.21
C LYS A 10 -31.62 -17.52 18.75
N ARG A 11 -30.70 -17.70 19.71
CA ARG A 11 -29.47 -18.48 19.53
C ARG A 11 -28.88 -18.89 20.89
N GLN A 12 -29.59 -19.75 21.59
CA GLN A 12 -29.01 -20.61 22.63
C GLN A 12 -29.48 -22.04 22.37
N THR A 13 -28.59 -22.81 21.73
CA THR A 13 -28.57 -24.25 21.35
C THR A 13 -27.94 -24.24 19.95
N THR A 14 -26.66 -24.58 19.74
CA THR A 14 -26.05 -25.91 19.95
C THR A 14 -24.53 -25.71 20.04
N ARG A 15 -23.93 -25.91 21.22
CA ARG A 15 -22.46 -25.77 21.43
C ARG A 15 -21.78 -27.11 21.74
N GLN A 16 -22.42 -28.23 21.42
CA GLN A 16 -21.96 -29.59 21.78
C GLN A 16 -21.64 -30.51 20.59
N SER A 17 -21.49 -30.00 19.37
CA SER A 17 -21.14 -30.85 18.20
C SER A 17 -19.99 -30.35 17.33
N GLN A 18 -19.16 -29.41 17.78
CA GLN A 18 -17.98 -28.92 17.04
C GLN A 18 -16.64 -29.55 17.51
N GLN A 19 -16.70 -30.69 18.21
CA GLN A 19 -15.49 -31.37 18.68
C GLN A 19 -15.08 -32.57 17.81
N ALA A 20 -15.78 -32.82 16.70
CA ALA A 20 -15.42 -33.86 15.74
C ALA A 20 -15.06 -33.22 14.39
N GLU A 21 -13.86 -33.54 13.91
CA GLU A 21 -13.18 -33.01 12.71
C GLU A 21 -12.63 -31.58 12.81
N ARG A 22 -11.51 -31.42 13.53
CA ARG A 22 -10.53 -30.39 13.14
C ARG A 22 -9.97 -30.78 11.76
N LYS A 23 -10.65 -30.38 10.68
CA LYS A 23 -9.94 -30.13 9.42
C LYS A 23 -8.78 -29.20 9.78
N LEU A 24 -7.55 -29.64 9.52
CA LEU A 24 -6.36 -28.87 9.85
C LEU A 24 -6.54 -27.46 9.28
N ASP A 25 -6.42 -26.46 10.14
CA ASP A 25 -6.46 -25.06 9.74
C ASP A 25 -5.51 -24.84 8.55
N PRO A 26 -5.85 -23.95 7.60
CA PRO A 26 -5.00 -23.75 6.44
C PRO A 26 -3.60 -23.36 6.89
N ARG A 27 -2.57 -23.94 6.26
CA ARG A 27 -1.19 -23.52 6.48
C ARG A 27 -1.02 -22.12 5.89
N LEU A 28 -0.82 -21.14 6.77
CA LEU A 28 -0.55 -19.76 6.39
C LEU A 28 0.96 -19.53 6.18
N SER A 29 1.30 -18.34 5.66
CA SER A 29 2.70 -17.97 5.41
C SER A 29 3.48 -17.83 6.72
N GLN A 30 4.82 -17.81 6.63
CA GLN A 30 5.67 -17.55 7.79
C GLN A 30 5.48 -16.16 8.42
N TRP A 31 4.84 -15.25 7.69
CA TRP A 31 4.54 -13.88 8.13
C TRP A 31 3.23 -13.78 8.91
N SER A 32 2.49 -14.87 9.06
CA SER A 32 1.13 -14.85 9.59
C SER A 32 1.01 -15.65 10.88
N SER A 33 0.22 -15.16 11.82
CA SER A 33 -0.30 -15.98 12.91
C SER A 33 -1.21 -17.10 12.36
N PRO A 34 -1.51 -18.15 13.15
CA PRO A 34 -2.44 -19.20 12.74
C PRO A 34 -3.82 -18.67 12.35
N ALA A 35 -4.55 -19.43 11.55
CA ALA A 35 -5.88 -19.04 11.11
C ALA A 35 -6.83 -18.82 12.31
N VAL A 36 -7.64 -17.76 12.23
CA VAL A 36 -8.72 -17.52 13.18
C VAL A 36 -9.86 -18.50 12.89
N PRO A 37 -10.43 -19.19 13.89
CA PRO A 37 -11.57 -20.07 13.68
C PRO A 37 -12.77 -19.33 13.07
N ASN A 38 -13.54 -20.03 12.23
CA ASN A 38 -14.76 -19.47 11.63
C ASN A 38 -15.69 -18.89 12.71
N GLY A 39 -16.01 -17.60 12.59
CA GLY A 39 -16.79 -16.84 13.55
C GLY A 39 -17.26 -15.50 12.97
N GLY A 40 -17.81 -14.63 13.81
CA GLY A 40 -18.20 -13.28 13.40
C GLY A 40 -18.52 -12.38 14.58
N TRP A 41 -18.38 -11.08 14.35
CA TRP A 41 -18.69 -10.01 15.30
C TRP A 41 -19.78 -9.11 14.71
N CYS A 42 -20.74 -8.68 15.53
CA CYS A 42 -21.69 -7.65 15.12
C CYS A 42 -21.04 -6.27 15.22
N SER A 43 -21.65 -5.26 14.58
CA SER A 43 -21.12 -3.89 14.52
C SER A 43 -20.92 -3.21 15.88
N SER A 44 -21.52 -3.74 16.95
CA SER A 44 -21.28 -3.29 18.33
C SER A 44 -20.03 -3.90 18.98
N ASN A 45 -19.40 -4.90 18.35
CA ASN A 45 -18.27 -5.64 18.92
C ASN A 45 -17.04 -5.69 17.98
N PHE A 46 -17.00 -4.89 16.93
CA PHE A 46 -15.77 -4.65 16.19
C PHE A 46 -15.57 -3.17 15.87
N LEU A 47 -14.32 -2.80 15.68
CA LEU A 47 -13.90 -1.49 15.22
C LEU A 47 -12.93 -1.67 14.05
N LEU A 48 -13.06 -0.83 13.02
CA LEU A 48 -12.13 -0.78 11.90
C LEU A 48 -11.17 0.38 12.06
N GLY A 49 -9.90 0.14 11.80
CA GLY A 49 -8.87 1.16 11.73
C GLY A 49 -7.95 0.94 10.55
N ALA A 50 -7.13 1.94 10.31
CA ALA A 50 -6.13 1.90 9.28
C ALA A 50 -4.82 2.51 9.79
N GLY A 51 -3.71 1.98 9.32
CA GLY A 51 -2.38 2.47 9.67
C GLY A 51 -1.41 2.35 8.50
N MET A 52 -0.27 3.02 8.63
CA MET A 52 0.75 3.06 7.59
C MET A 52 2.15 2.73 8.12
N VAL A 53 2.91 1.98 7.31
CA VAL A 53 4.37 1.97 7.39
C VAL A 53 4.89 3.00 6.39
N LEU A 54 5.29 4.17 6.88
CA LEU A 54 5.79 5.26 6.03
C LEU A 54 7.28 5.08 5.79
N ILE A 55 7.68 5.01 4.51
CA ILE A 55 9.07 4.79 4.10
C ILE A 55 9.55 5.98 3.28
N GLN A 56 10.68 6.56 3.69
CA GLN A 56 11.40 7.54 2.88
C GLN A 56 12.40 6.80 1.98
N ARG A 57 12.14 6.81 0.67
CA ARG A 57 12.88 5.97 -0.30
C ARG A 57 14.36 6.36 -0.42
N SER A 58 14.70 7.64 -0.41
CA SER A 58 16.09 8.11 -0.53
C SER A 58 16.99 7.67 0.61
N THR A 59 16.44 7.64 1.83
CA THR A 59 17.23 7.35 3.04
C THR A 59 17.05 5.92 3.52
N LEU A 60 16.09 5.17 2.96
CA LEU A 60 15.69 3.84 3.40
C LEU A 60 15.34 3.82 4.90
N LYS A 61 14.62 4.85 5.34
CA LYS A 61 14.17 5.00 6.73
C LYS A 61 12.66 4.90 6.84
N ILE A 62 12.22 4.51 8.03
CA ILE A 62 10.83 4.32 8.41
C ILE A 62 10.46 5.42 9.40
N VAL A 63 9.30 6.04 9.22
CA VAL A 63 8.74 6.95 10.23
C VAL A 63 8.15 6.12 11.37
N VAL A 64 8.60 6.39 12.59
CA VAL A 64 8.06 5.82 13.83
C VAL A 64 7.74 6.96 14.78
N ILE A 65 6.59 6.91 15.44
CA ILE A 65 6.13 7.94 16.36
C ILE A 65 6.50 7.53 17.78
N HIS A 66 6.94 8.51 18.57
CA HIS A 66 7.17 8.40 20.00
C HIS A 66 6.16 9.24 20.77
N GLU A 67 5.35 8.60 21.60
CA GLU A 67 4.56 9.27 22.63
C GLU A 67 5.43 9.48 23.87
N SER A 68 5.99 10.69 24.00
CA SER A 68 6.97 11.01 25.06
C SER A 68 6.39 10.89 26.47
N SER A 69 5.09 11.11 26.67
CA SER A 69 4.43 10.98 27.97
C SER A 69 4.33 9.54 28.48
N ARG A 70 4.33 8.55 27.57
CA ARG A 70 4.17 7.13 27.90
C ARG A 70 5.39 6.29 27.55
N GLU A 71 6.44 6.91 27.01
CA GLU A 71 7.64 6.24 26.49
C GLU A 71 7.27 5.10 25.52
N TYR A 72 6.27 5.35 24.68
CA TYR A 72 5.66 4.36 23.80
C TYR A 72 5.98 4.67 22.33
N TRP A 73 6.39 3.65 21.58
CA TRP A 73 6.79 3.75 20.19
C TRP A 73 5.84 2.95 19.32
N PHE A 74 5.30 3.59 18.27
CA PHE A 74 4.29 2.98 17.42
C PHE A 74 4.34 3.51 15.98
N LEU A 75 3.68 2.80 15.09
CA LEU A 75 3.41 3.22 13.72
C LEU A 75 2.12 4.04 13.65
N PRO A 76 2.02 5.05 12.76
CA PRO A 76 0.82 5.85 12.63
C PRO A 76 -0.40 4.99 12.30
N ARG A 77 -1.45 5.09 13.12
CA ARG A 77 -2.71 4.38 12.93
C ARG A 77 -3.82 4.99 13.77
N GLY A 78 -5.04 4.88 13.26
CA GLY A 78 -6.20 5.19 14.06
C GLY A 78 -7.49 4.66 13.49
N ARG A 79 -8.57 5.18 14.05
CA ARG A 79 -9.91 4.60 13.91
C ARG A 79 -10.55 5.18 12.67
N LYS A 80 -11.20 4.32 11.89
CA LYS A 80 -11.96 4.76 10.72
C LYS A 80 -13.24 5.45 11.17
N ASP A 81 -13.49 6.66 10.70
CA ASP A 81 -14.72 7.41 10.99
C ASP A 81 -15.94 6.85 10.24
N LEU A 82 -17.15 7.14 10.72
CA LEU A 82 -18.38 6.73 10.04
C LEU A 82 -18.49 7.40 8.66
N GLY A 83 -18.64 6.58 7.60
CA GLY A 83 -18.70 7.06 6.22
C GLY A 83 -17.33 7.25 5.54
N GLU A 84 -16.22 7.22 6.29
CA GLU A 84 -14.86 7.31 5.76
C GLU A 84 -14.42 5.97 5.11
N THR A 85 -13.54 6.00 4.11
CA THR A 85 -12.91 4.76 3.59
C THR A 85 -11.69 4.39 4.44
N LEU A 86 -11.20 3.15 4.34
CA LEU A 86 -9.98 2.77 5.08
C LEU A 86 -8.75 3.51 4.56
N GLU A 87 -8.70 3.79 3.26
CA GLU A 87 -7.63 4.52 2.61
C GLU A 87 -7.59 5.98 3.08
N ALA A 88 -8.76 6.62 3.15
CA ALA A 88 -8.87 7.99 3.65
C ALA A 88 -8.46 8.07 5.13
N ALA A 89 -8.90 7.11 5.96
CA ALA A 89 -8.46 7.01 7.35
C ALA A 89 -6.94 6.83 7.45
N ALA A 90 -6.34 5.94 6.65
CA ALA A 90 -4.90 5.69 6.68
C ALA A 90 -4.10 6.97 6.40
N LEU A 91 -4.50 7.76 5.39
CA LEU A 91 -3.85 9.03 5.05
C LEU A 91 -4.05 10.09 6.13
N ARG A 92 -5.27 10.23 6.65
CA ARG A 92 -5.59 11.19 7.71
C ARG A 92 -4.80 10.90 8.97
N GLU A 93 -4.88 9.68 9.49
CA GLU A 93 -4.19 9.25 10.72
C GLU A 93 -2.66 9.37 10.57
N ALA A 94 -2.12 9.00 9.40
CA ALA A 94 -0.70 9.18 9.12
C ALA A 94 -0.28 10.65 9.15
N TYR A 95 -1.07 11.57 8.58
CA TYR A 95 -0.77 13.00 8.64
C TYR A 95 -0.94 13.56 10.05
N GLU A 96 -2.07 13.28 10.72
CA GLU A 96 -2.40 13.77 12.07
C GLU A 96 -1.30 13.38 13.06
N GLU A 97 -0.96 12.08 13.13
CA GLU A 97 -0.03 11.57 14.15
C GLU A 97 1.46 11.78 13.80
N SER A 98 1.82 11.78 12.51
CA SER A 98 3.24 11.91 12.10
C SER A 98 3.65 13.33 11.72
N GLY A 99 2.70 14.18 11.35
CA GLY A 99 2.93 15.51 10.79
C GLY A 99 3.42 15.52 9.35
N TYR A 100 3.68 14.36 8.72
CA TYR A 100 4.12 14.31 7.33
C TYR A 100 2.94 14.27 6.36
N HIS A 101 3.04 15.03 5.26
CA HIS A 101 2.22 14.76 4.08
C HIS A 101 2.68 13.44 3.47
N VAL A 102 1.73 12.54 3.27
CA VAL A 102 1.99 11.17 2.85
C VAL A 102 1.16 10.82 1.63
N GLU A 103 1.67 9.89 0.84
CA GLU A 103 0.91 9.21 -0.19
C GLU A 103 1.11 7.70 -0.10
N PHE A 104 0.18 6.93 -0.68
CA PHE A 104 0.37 5.49 -0.79
C PHE A 104 1.56 5.19 -1.69
N MET A 105 2.41 4.25 -1.25
CA MET A 105 3.47 3.70 -2.10
C MET A 105 2.89 2.54 -2.92
N PRO A 106 2.83 2.62 -4.26
CA PRO A 106 2.50 1.46 -5.08
C PRO A 106 3.58 0.38 -4.89
N VAL A 107 3.17 -0.82 -4.49
CA VAL A 107 4.08 -1.93 -4.19
C VAL A 107 3.69 -3.19 -4.93
N TYR A 108 4.69 -4.04 -5.16
CA TYR A 108 4.47 -5.38 -5.67
C TYR A 108 4.35 -6.35 -4.48
N ASN A 109 3.20 -6.35 -3.79
CA ASN A 109 2.89 -7.32 -2.74
C ASN A 109 2.16 -8.56 -3.30
N PRO A 110 2.44 -9.76 -2.79
CA PRO A 110 1.60 -10.92 -3.06
C PRO A 110 0.21 -10.73 -2.43
N SER A 111 -0.80 -10.45 -3.24
CA SER A 111 -2.19 -10.29 -2.79
C SER A 111 -3.03 -11.50 -3.15
N ARG A 112 -3.99 -11.84 -2.28
CA ARG A 112 -5.07 -12.79 -2.57
C ARG A 112 -6.34 -12.11 -3.05
N ALA A 113 -6.35 -10.78 -3.15
CA ALA A 113 -7.45 -10.05 -3.76
C ALA A 113 -7.57 -10.47 -5.24
N PRO A 114 -8.79 -10.78 -5.72
CA PRO A 114 -8.98 -11.12 -7.12
C PRO A 114 -8.76 -9.90 -8.00
N ALA A 115 -8.12 -10.10 -9.15
CA ALA A 115 -8.12 -9.09 -10.20
C ALA A 115 -9.55 -8.74 -10.65
N PRO A 116 -9.87 -7.47 -10.97
CA PRO A 116 -11.16 -7.13 -11.54
C PRO A 116 -11.29 -7.82 -12.90
N PRO A 117 -12.52 -8.12 -13.36
CA PRO A 117 -12.76 -8.88 -14.59
C PRO A 117 -12.10 -8.28 -15.84
N THR A 118 -11.75 -7.00 -15.81
CA THR A 118 -11.19 -6.24 -16.93
C THR A 118 -9.65 -6.18 -16.94
N LYS A 119 -8.95 -6.74 -15.95
CA LYS A 119 -7.48 -6.69 -15.85
C LYS A 119 -6.86 -8.07 -15.63
N GLU A 120 -6.56 -8.78 -16.71
CA GLU A 120 -5.91 -10.10 -16.65
C GLU A 120 -4.50 -10.06 -16.03
N LYS A 121 -3.77 -8.95 -16.21
CA LYS A 121 -2.37 -8.77 -15.75
C LYS A 121 -2.23 -8.05 -14.41
N MET A 122 -3.29 -7.89 -13.62
CA MET A 122 -3.21 -7.08 -12.38
C MET A 122 -2.12 -7.56 -11.40
N TYR A 123 -1.81 -8.86 -11.37
CA TYR A 123 -0.76 -9.41 -10.50
C TYR A 123 0.67 -9.07 -10.96
N GLU A 124 0.83 -8.46 -12.15
CA GLU A 124 2.09 -7.95 -12.69
C GLU A 124 2.24 -6.43 -12.49
N GLU A 125 1.21 -5.75 -11.95
CA GLU A 125 1.20 -4.31 -11.69
C GLU A 125 1.36 -4.03 -10.18
N PRO A 126 1.99 -2.92 -9.77
CA PRO A 126 2.00 -2.52 -8.38
C PRO A 126 0.60 -2.04 -7.96
N ASN A 127 0.27 -2.20 -6.68
CA ASN A 127 -1.01 -1.77 -6.11
C ASN A 127 -0.81 -1.12 -4.74
N THR A 128 -1.89 -0.58 -4.19
CA THR A 128 -1.92 0.11 -2.90
C THR A 128 -2.91 -0.55 -1.94
N GLU A 129 -3.19 -1.84 -2.13
CA GLU A 129 -4.03 -2.63 -1.22
C GLU A 129 -3.34 -2.78 0.14
N PRO A 130 -4.10 -2.99 1.23
CA PRO A 130 -3.49 -3.27 2.53
C PRO A 130 -2.62 -4.52 2.46
N ILE A 131 -1.40 -4.43 3.00
CA ILE A 131 -0.42 -5.51 3.00
C ILE A 131 -0.58 -6.44 4.19
N TYR A 132 -1.16 -5.97 5.29
CA TYR A 132 -1.24 -6.71 6.54
C TYR A 132 -2.49 -6.31 7.32
N VAL A 133 -3.00 -7.21 8.15
CA VAL A 133 -4.13 -6.93 9.06
C VAL A 133 -3.75 -7.41 10.45
N THR A 134 -3.85 -6.53 11.45
CA THR A 134 -3.75 -6.92 12.85
C THR A 134 -5.14 -6.92 13.49
N MET A 135 -5.32 -7.79 14.49
CA MET A 135 -6.52 -7.87 15.31
C MET A 135 -6.12 -7.77 16.78
N THR A 136 -6.73 -6.84 17.50
CA THR A 136 -6.46 -6.64 18.93
C THR A 136 -7.77 -6.66 19.70
N ALA A 137 -7.87 -7.51 20.71
CA ALA A 137 -9.01 -7.54 21.61
C ALA A 137 -8.92 -6.39 22.62
N TRP A 138 -9.95 -5.53 22.65
CA TRP A 138 -10.05 -4.41 23.58
C TRP A 138 -11.15 -4.61 24.60
N LYS A 139 -10.87 -4.20 25.85
CA LYS A 139 -11.88 -4.08 26.91
C LYS A 139 -12.22 -2.60 27.08
N GLU A 140 -13.51 -2.25 26.99
CA GLU A 140 -13.96 -0.89 27.25
C GLU A 140 -13.91 -0.62 28.76
N ASN A 141 -12.91 0.14 29.20
CA ASN A 141 -12.75 0.56 30.59
C ASN A 141 -13.21 2.02 30.73
N GLY A 142 -14.53 2.29 30.73
CA GLY A 142 -15.03 3.66 30.91
C GLY A 142 -16.53 3.85 30.67
N LEU A 143 -17.08 4.95 31.19
CA LEU A 143 -18.48 5.34 31.00
C LEU A 143 -18.68 5.96 29.60
N ARG A 144 -19.40 5.21 28.75
CA ARG A 144 -20.22 5.66 27.59
C ARG A 144 -19.50 6.44 26.47
N ARG A 145 -18.83 5.73 25.54
CA ARG A 145 -18.71 6.19 24.14
C ARG A 145 -19.86 5.67 23.28
N MET A 146 -20.33 4.45 23.53
CA MET A 146 -21.46 3.87 22.81
C MET A 146 -22.80 4.19 23.50
N GLN A 147 -23.81 4.61 22.74
CA GLN A 147 -25.21 4.71 23.20
C GLN A 147 -26.03 3.55 22.60
N ALA A 148 -25.73 2.32 23.03
CA ALA A 148 -26.34 1.10 22.50
C ALA A 148 -26.63 0.08 23.62
N PRO A 149 -27.48 -0.94 23.42
CA PRO A 149 -27.75 -1.96 24.44
C PRO A 149 -26.50 -2.72 24.91
N ASP A 150 -25.43 -2.73 24.11
CA ASP A 150 -24.18 -3.45 24.36
C ASP A 150 -23.09 -2.59 25.03
N VAL A 151 -23.47 -1.51 25.73
CA VAL A 151 -22.51 -0.63 26.44
C VAL A 151 -21.60 -1.40 27.40
N ASN A 152 -20.33 -0.99 27.50
CA ASN A 152 -19.31 -1.58 28.38
C ASN A 152 -18.92 -3.03 28.02
N LEU A 153 -19.18 -3.47 26.79
CA LEU A 153 -18.58 -4.70 26.26
C LEU A 153 -17.23 -4.40 25.60
N GLY A 154 -16.41 -5.43 25.46
CA GLY A 154 -15.20 -5.35 24.63
C GLY A 154 -15.52 -5.37 23.14
N TYR A 155 -14.51 -5.09 22.33
CA TYR A 155 -14.59 -5.17 20.87
C TYR A 155 -13.28 -5.66 20.28
N GLU A 156 -13.33 -6.24 19.10
CA GLU A 156 -12.14 -6.53 18.29
C GLU A 156 -11.77 -5.32 17.46
N TYR A 157 -10.52 -4.90 17.52
CA TYR A 157 -10.00 -3.82 16.70
C TYR A 157 -9.20 -4.41 15.53
N LEU A 158 -9.76 -4.31 14.32
CA LEU A 158 -9.13 -4.76 13.09
C LEU A 158 -8.46 -3.55 12.42
N THR A 159 -7.13 -3.60 12.29
CA THR A 159 -6.36 -2.53 11.64
C THR A 159 -5.80 -3.03 10.32
N SER A 160 -6.18 -2.38 9.23
CA SER A 160 -5.59 -2.61 7.90
C SER A 160 -4.33 -1.75 7.74
N TRP A 161 -3.22 -2.38 7.36
CA TRP A 161 -1.92 -1.73 7.25
C TRP A 161 -1.52 -1.54 5.80
N TYR A 162 -1.12 -0.32 5.46
CA TYR A 162 -0.67 0.07 4.12
C TYR A 162 0.81 0.47 4.16
N ILE A 163 1.46 0.52 2.99
CA ILE A 163 2.77 1.14 2.83
C ILE A 163 2.54 2.54 2.25
N GLY A 164 3.08 3.54 2.94
CA GLY A 164 3.08 4.92 2.46
C GLY A 164 4.51 5.41 2.21
N GLN A 165 4.62 6.55 1.55
CA GLN A 165 5.89 7.22 1.34
C GLN A 165 5.81 8.70 1.68
N ILE A 166 6.97 9.26 2.01
CA ILE A 166 7.19 10.69 2.19
C ILE A 166 8.29 11.14 1.23
N GLU A 167 8.26 12.42 0.88
CA GLU A 167 9.29 13.05 0.05
C GLU A 167 10.66 13.08 0.74
N ASP A 168 11.71 13.24 -0.07
CA ASP A 168 13.10 13.21 0.38
C ASP A 168 13.46 14.36 1.34
N ASP A 169 12.84 15.52 1.13
CA ASP A 169 13.00 16.73 1.93
C ASP A 169 11.78 17.00 2.83
N ALA A 170 10.92 16.00 3.04
CA ALA A 170 9.74 16.13 3.87
C ALA A 170 10.11 16.57 5.29
N ILE A 171 9.41 17.61 5.78
CA ILE A 171 9.53 18.13 7.14
C ILE A 171 8.19 17.92 7.83
N PRO A 172 8.15 17.31 9.03
CA PRO A 172 6.89 17.10 9.72
C PRO A 172 6.32 18.44 10.22
N GLU A 173 5.05 18.69 9.90
CA GLU A 173 4.29 19.80 10.43
C GLU A 173 3.99 19.60 11.91
N LYS A 174 3.85 20.71 12.65
CA LYS A 174 3.54 20.68 14.08
C LYS A 174 2.09 21.01 14.33
N GLY A 175 1.50 20.40 15.35
CA GLY A 175 0.11 20.68 15.75
C GLY A 175 -0.93 20.11 14.76
N THR A 176 -0.56 19.03 14.07
CA THR A 176 -1.45 18.26 13.18
C THR A 176 -2.32 17.27 13.95
N GLY A 177 -1.85 16.82 15.11
CA GLY A 177 -2.55 15.85 15.95
C GLY A 177 -3.74 16.43 16.70
N MET A 178 -4.56 15.54 17.22
CA MET A 178 -5.69 15.86 18.09
C MET A 178 -5.23 16.37 19.46
N ALA A 179 -6.17 16.92 20.25
CA ALA A 179 -5.85 17.51 21.56
C ALA A 179 -5.19 16.54 22.55
N ASP A 180 -5.37 15.22 22.38
CA ASP A 180 -4.72 14.17 23.18
C ASP A 180 -3.41 13.63 22.57
N GLU A 181 -2.96 14.18 21.44
CA GLU A 181 -1.80 13.73 20.65
C GLU A 181 -0.66 14.76 20.63
N GLU A 182 -0.75 15.83 21.42
CA GLU A 182 0.23 16.94 21.44
C GLU A 182 1.68 16.50 21.74
N ASN A 183 1.88 15.32 22.33
CA ASN A 183 3.19 14.78 22.73
C ASN A 183 3.80 13.80 21.72
N TYR A 184 3.21 13.65 20.53
CA TYR A 184 3.72 12.77 19.49
C TYR A 184 4.90 13.40 18.77
N VAL A 185 5.98 12.64 18.65
CA VAL A 185 7.20 13.06 17.94
C VAL A 185 7.57 12.02 16.91
N SER A 186 7.66 12.45 15.65
CA SER A 186 8.08 11.59 14.54
C SER A 186 9.59 11.44 14.46
N HIS A 187 10.04 10.20 14.27
CA HIS A 187 11.43 9.85 14.08
C HIS A 187 11.64 9.07 12.78
N LEU A 188 12.62 9.47 11.98
CA LEU A 188 13.10 8.70 10.84
C LEU A 188 14.19 7.72 11.30
N LEU A 189 13.86 6.44 11.32
CA LEU A 189 14.71 5.37 11.85
C LEU A 189 15.12 4.39 10.75
N THR A 190 16.28 3.77 10.85
CA THR A 190 16.57 2.59 10.00
C THR A 190 15.64 1.44 10.37
N TYR A 191 15.54 0.44 9.49
CA TYR A 191 14.79 -0.79 9.78
C TYR A 191 15.20 -1.42 11.12
N GLU A 192 16.51 -1.56 11.38
CA GLU A 192 17.02 -2.16 12.61
C GLU A 192 16.71 -1.31 13.85
N GLU A 193 16.72 0.01 13.72
CA GLU A 193 16.36 0.93 14.80
C GLU A 193 14.86 0.85 15.11
N ALA A 194 14.01 0.86 14.08
CA ALA A 194 12.56 0.70 14.22
C ALA A 194 12.23 -0.63 14.91
N MET A 195 12.84 -1.73 14.50
CA MET A 195 12.63 -3.06 15.10
C MET A 195 13.07 -3.15 16.57
N LYS A 196 14.03 -2.33 17.01
CA LYS A 196 14.42 -2.23 18.43
C LYS A 196 13.40 -1.45 19.26
N ARG A 197 12.73 -0.48 18.66
CA ARG A 197 11.82 0.46 19.34
C ARG A 197 10.38 -0.02 19.38
N LEU A 198 9.87 -0.58 18.28
CA LEU A 198 8.51 -1.08 18.15
C LEU A 198 8.30 -2.34 18.99
N TRP A 199 7.05 -2.73 19.24
CA TRP A 199 6.67 -3.84 20.11
C TRP A 199 5.62 -4.72 19.42
N ASP A 200 5.52 -5.97 19.88
CA ASP A 200 4.47 -6.93 19.50
C ASP A 200 4.19 -6.99 17.99
N SER A 201 2.91 -6.96 17.60
CA SER A 201 2.46 -7.15 16.22
C SER A 201 2.94 -6.05 15.27
N GLU A 202 3.31 -4.87 15.77
CA GLU A 202 3.83 -3.80 14.89
C GLU A 202 5.23 -4.14 14.35
N ARG A 203 6.02 -4.95 15.08
CA ARG A 203 7.26 -5.51 14.53
C ARG A 203 6.98 -6.45 13.36
N ASP A 204 5.94 -7.26 13.46
CA ASP A 204 5.55 -8.18 12.38
C ASP A 204 5.07 -7.40 11.15
N VAL A 205 4.28 -6.34 11.37
CA VAL A 205 3.85 -5.41 10.32
C VAL A 205 5.04 -4.78 9.62
N VAL A 206 5.99 -4.18 10.36
CA VAL A 206 7.18 -3.55 9.77
C VAL A 206 8.05 -4.57 9.04
N SER A 207 8.27 -5.74 9.63
CA SER A 207 9.07 -6.81 9.02
C SER A 207 8.50 -7.24 7.67
N TYR A 208 7.19 -7.45 7.58
CA TYR A 208 6.54 -7.81 6.33
C TYR A 208 6.50 -6.63 5.34
N ALA A 209 6.18 -5.43 5.80
CA ALA A 209 6.18 -4.22 4.98
C ALA A 209 7.55 -3.96 4.34
N TRP A 210 8.61 -4.11 5.13
CA TRP A 210 9.98 -3.96 4.65
C TRP A 210 10.35 -5.02 3.62
N ALA A 211 9.96 -6.28 3.82
CA ALA A 211 10.16 -7.33 2.82
C ALA A 211 9.43 -7.04 1.50
N VAL A 212 8.20 -6.54 1.56
CA VAL A 212 7.42 -6.09 0.39
C VAL A 212 8.09 -4.91 -0.31
N PHE A 213 8.59 -3.93 0.45
CA PHE A 213 9.31 -2.78 -0.07
C PHE A 213 10.60 -3.20 -0.81
N LEU A 214 11.43 -4.06 -0.20
CA LEU A 214 12.65 -4.56 -0.84
C LEU A 214 12.35 -5.34 -2.12
N ARG A 215 11.33 -6.21 -2.11
CA ARG A 215 10.85 -6.91 -3.31
C ARG A 215 10.42 -5.92 -4.40
N THR A 216 9.76 -4.83 -4.02
CA THR A 216 9.32 -3.78 -4.95
C THR A 216 10.52 -3.13 -5.63
N LEU A 217 11.56 -2.77 -4.87
CA LEU A 217 12.80 -2.22 -5.43
C LEU A 217 13.50 -3.18 -6.40
N GLU A 218 13.53 -4.47 -6.08
CA GLU A 218 14.12 -5.50 -6.95
C GLU A 218 13.40 -5.60 -8.30
N ILE A 219 12.06 -5.57 -8.28
CA ILE A 219 11.23 -5.64 -9.49
C ILE A 219 11.38 -4.38 -10.33
N GLU A 220 11.28 -3.20 -9.72
CA GLU A 220 11.47 -1.93 -10.43
C GLU A 220 12.84 -1.86 -11.10
N LYS A 221 13.90 -2.33 -10.42
CA LYS A 221 15.24 -2.41 -10.99
C LYS A 221 15.29 -3.34 -12.20
N ALA A 222 14.71 -4.54 -12.10
CA ALA A 222 14.66 -5.50 -13.21
C ALA A 222 13.92 -4.92 -14.43
N LEU A 223 12.76 -4.28 -14.19
CA LEU A 223 12.00 -3.60 -15.25
C LEU A 223 12.79 -2.48 -15.90
N ALA A 224 13.49 -1.66 -15.11
CA ALA A 224 14.34 -0.58 -15.64
C ALA A 224 15.52 -1.12 -16.48
N GLU A 225 16.09 -2.27 -16.11
CA GLU A 225 17.15 -2.94 -16.89
C GLU A 225 16.62 -3.51 -18.21
N GLU A 226 15.39 -4.05 -18.21
CA GLU A 226 14.70 -4.54 -19.39
C GLU A 226 14.41 -3.42 -20.39
N VAL A 227 13.83 -2.30 -19.93
CA VAL A 227 13.59 -1.11 -20.75
C VAL A 227 14.88 -0.61 -21.40
N LYS A 228 15.97 -0.48 -20.61
CA LYS A 228 17.29 -0.09 -21.15
C LYS A 228 17.83 -1.09 -22.17
N ARG A 229 17.55 -2.39 -22.03
CA ARG A 229 17.96 -3.42 -22.98
C ARG A 229 17.18 -3.30 -24.29
N GLU A 230 15.88 -3.05 -24.23
CA GLU A 230 15.04 -2.83 -25.40
C GLU A 230 15.45 -1.57 -26.16
N GLU A 231 15.71 -0.46 -25.46
CA GLU A 231 16.20 0.79 -26.07
C GLU A 231 17.55 0.60 -26.78
N ARG A 232 18.49 -0.16 -26.17
CA ARG A 232 19.77 -0.51 -26.81
C ARG A 232 19.56 -1.36 -28.06
N ASN A 233 18.65 -2.34 -28.02
CA ASN A 233 18.38 -3.21 -29.16
C ASN A 233 17.69 -2.44 -30.31
N GLN A 234 16.75 -1.54 -30.00
CA GLN A 234 16.10 -0.68 -31.00
C GLN A 234 17.07 0.34 -31.59
N GLY A 235 17.94 0.93 -30.75
CA GLY A 235 19.04 1.78 -31.19
C GLY A 235 20.00 1.03 -32.12
N ALA A 236 20.47 -0.15 -31.72
CA ALA A 236 21.34 -1.01 -32.54
C ALA A 236 20.68 -1.41 -33.87
N THR A 237 19.38 -1.72 -33.86
CA THR A 237 18.62 -2.02 -35.09
C THR A 237 18.56 -0.80 -36.02
N LYS A 238 18.33 0.40 -35.49
CA LYS A 238 18.32 1.65 -36.27
C LYS A 238 19.71 1.98 -36.85
N TYR A 239 20.78 1.73 -36.10
CA TYR A 239 22.17 1.83 -36.58
C TYR A 239 22.52 0.75 -37.62
N GLN A 240 22.02 -0.48 -37.49
CA GLN A 240 22.22 -1.53 -38.50
C GLN A 240 21.48 -1.22 -39.80
N VAL A 241 20.24 -0.74 -39.75
CA VAL A 241 19.51 -0.30 -40.96
C VAL A 241 20.20 0.92 -41.59
N GLY A 242 20.71 1.85 -40.77
CA GLY A 242 21.54 2.98 -41.23
C GLY A 242 22.86 2.54 -41.88
N CYS A 243 23.57 1.57 -41.30
CA CYS A 243 24.82 1.02 -41.86
C CYS A 243 24.59 0.19 -43.12
N ILE A 244 23.50 -0.59 -43.21
CA ILE A 244 23.12 -1.32 -44.43
C ILE A 244 22.82 -0.33 -45.57
N LEU A 245 22.14 0.79 -45.27
CA LEU A 245 21.89 1.87 -46.23
C LEU A 245 23.18 2.62 -46.63
N PHE A 246 24.15 2.79 -45.72
CA PHE A 246 25.44 3.44 -46.02
C PHE A 246 26.47 2.51 -46.70
N SER A 247 26.38 1.19 -46.54
CA SER A 247 27.27 0.23 -47.22
C SER A 247 26.87 -0.10 -48.66
N SER A 248 25.70 0.37 -49.13
CA SER A 248 25.24 0.19 -50.51
C SER A 248 25.51 1.41 -51.42
N TRP A 249 26.05 2.51 -50.88
CA TRP A 249 26.44 3.70 -51.65
C TRP A 249 27.96 3.83 -51.78
N LYS A 250 28.59 2.82 -52.37
CA LYS A 250 29.85 3.00 -53.11
C LYS A 250 29.68 2.35 -54.47
N THR A 251 29.19 3.10 -55.45
CA THR A 251 29.72 3.15 -56.82
C THR A 251 29.04 4.30 -57.57
N GLN A 252 29.86 5.07 -58.29
CA GLN A 252 29.50 6.06 -59.31
C GLN A 252 29.10 7.47 -58.87
N ILE A 253 30.12 8.30 -58.59
CA ILE A 253 30.08 9.72 -58.95
C ILE A 253 31.27 10.00 -59.86
N ARG A 254 30.99 10.09 -61.16
CA ARG A 254 31.84 10.71 -62.17
C ARG A 254 31.54 12.20 -62.13
N MET A 255 32.57 13.04 -62.05
CA MET A 255 32.43 14.49 -62.12
C MET A 255 31.79 14.90 -63.46
N SER A 256 30.72 15.69 -63.39
CA SER A 256 30.43 16.71 -64.42
C SER A 256 29.82 17.93 -63.76
N SER A 257 30.43 19.08 -64.03
CA SER A 257 29.90 20.40 -63.74
C SER A 257 28.54 20.60 -64.40
N GLU A 258 27.55 21.09 -63.64
CA GLU A 258 26.79 22.29 -63.98
C GLU A 258 25.72 22.60 -62.93
N ARG A 259 25.47 23.89 -62.74
CA ARG A 259 24.52 24.48 -61.80
C ARG A 259 23.10 24.11 -62.19
N THR A 260 22.27 23.70 -61.23
CA THR A 260 20.83 24.05 -61.27
C THR A 260 20.25 24.06 -59.86
N THR A 261 19.76 25.23 -59.45
CA THR A 261 18.89 25.46 -58.30
C THR A 261 17.54 24.77 -58.49
N VAL A 262 17.05 24.04 -57.48
CA VAL A 262 15.65 23.59 -57.43
C VAL A 262 15.05 23.91 -56.07
N THR A 263 14.03 24.76 -56.13
CA THR A 263 13.13 25.18 -55.05
C THR A 263 12.17 24.03 -54.70
N ILE A 264 11.97 23.72 -53.41
CA ILE A 264 10.98 22.74 -52.96
C ILE A 264 9.76 23.46 -52.38
N THR A 265 8.60 23.24 -53.01
CA THR A 265 7.28 23.72 -52.59
C THR A 265 6.38 22.56 -52.12
N GLY A 266 5.71 22.74 -50.97
CA GLY A 266 4.44 22.08 -50.56
C GLY A 266 4.55 20.62 -50.07
N SER A 267 3.68 20.10 -49.21
CA SER A 267 2.44 20.58 -48.57
C SER A 267 2.07 19.62 -47.43
N MET A 268 1.65 20.13 -46.27
CA MET A 268 1.00 19.34 -45.21
C MET A 268 -0.38 18.85 -45.70
N LYS A 269 -0.72 17.58 -45.42
CA LYS A 269 -2.10 17.07 -45.44
C LYS A 269 -2.47 16.57 -44.05
N LEU A 270 -3.40 17.31 -43.44
CA LEU A 270 -4.20 16.93 -42.29
C LEU A 270 -5.23 15.88 -42.75
N ILE A 271 -5.29 14.72 -42.09
CA ILE A 271 -6.38 13.75 -42.28
C ILE A 271 -7.22 13.74 -41.00
N GLN A 272 -8.42 14.30 -41.11
CA GLN A 272 -9.58 14.04 -40.27
C GLN A 272 -10.42 12.92 -40.90
N ARG A 273 -11.25 12.28 -40.07
CA ARG A 273 -12.40 11.37 -40.32
C ARG A 273 -12.12 9.91 -39.90
N LEU A 274 -12.99 9.23 -39.16
CA LEU A 274 -14.41 9.43 -38.75
C LEU A 274 -14.59 8.97 -37.31
#